data_AF-A0A946M9U9-F1
#
_entry.id   AF-A0A946M9U9-F1
#
_cell.length_a   1.000
_cell.length_b   1.000
_cell.length_c   1.000
_cell.angle_alpha   90.00
_cell.angle_beta   90.00
_cell.angle_gamma   90.00
#
_symmetry.space_group_name_H-M   'P 1'
#
loop_
_entity.id
_entity.type
_entity.pdbx_description
1 polymer ?
#
loop_
_entity_poly.entity_id
_entity_poly.type
_entity_poly.pdbx_seq_one_letter_code
_entity_poly.pdbx_strand_id
1 'polypeptide(L)'
;MKTTLIIMLLSLQVYVNCAVGEDQVFRAGAAKVDVTPQDLPVIVNGGMLERRIEEINDPLFVRAVVLDDGETKIAIVLVDSCMMPRELLDRAKQLASQTTEIPTNRILISATHCHSAPSVFSCLGSSVDVRYEAFLPGRIATAIEQAYKNLEPARIGWAMGRDDLHVATRR
;
A
#
# COMPACT_ATOMS: atom_id res chain seq x y z
N MET A 1 -72.46 17.25 -42.72
CA MET A 1 -71.12 17.73 -42.35
C MET A 1 -70.90 17.41 -40.87
N LYS A 2 -70.08 16.39 -40.55
CA LYS A 2 -69.73 16.02 -39.16
C LYS A 2 -68.24 16.27 -38.99
N THR A 3 -67.88 17.22 -38.14
CA THR A 3 -66.50 17.57 -37.83
C THR A 3 -66.12 16.83 -36.55
N THR A 4 -65.23 15.84 -36.65
CA THR A 4 -64.72 15.08 -35.49
C THR A 4 -63.51 15.80 -34.92
N LEU A 5 -63.60 16.25 -33.67
CA LEU A 5 -62.52 16.88 -32.92
C LEU A 5 -61.76 15.80 -32.13
N ILE A 6 -60.49 15.54 -32.45
CA ILE A 6 -59.63 14.61 -31.72
C ILE A 6 -58.86 15.41 -30.67
N ILE A 7 -59.17 15.19 -29.38
CA ILE A 7 -58.42 15.75 -28.26
C ILE A 7 -57.33 14.75 -27.88
N MET A 8 -56.08 15.11 -28.14
CA MET A 8 -54.90 14.32 -27.78
C MET A 8 -54.49 14.68 -26.34
N LEU A 9 -54.80 13.81 -25.38
CA LEU A 9 -54.34 13.95 -23.99
C LEU A 9 -52.84 13.60 -23.91
N LEU A 10 -51.99 14.59 -23.67
CA LEU A 10 -50.60 14.38 -23.30
C LEU A 10 -50.53 14.07 -21.79
N SER A 11 -50.28 12.82 -21.43
CA SER A 11 -49.99 12.43 -20.04
C SER A 11 -48.53 12.76 -19.71
N LEU A 12 -48.30 13.75 -18.86
CA LEU A 12 -46.99 14.09 -18.32
C LEU A 12 -46.59 13.04 -17.27
N GLN A 13 -45.72 12.09 -17.63
CA GLN A 13 -45.13 11.14 -16.69
C GLN A 13 -44.04 11.84 -15.88
N VAL A 14 -44.34 12.13 -14.61
CA VAL A 14 -43.35 12.55 -13.62
C VAL A 14 -42.58 11.31 -13.18
N TYR A 15 -41.36 11.14 -13.70
CA TYR A 15 -40.43 10.14 -13.18
C TYR A 15 -39.89 10.63 -11.85
N VAL A 16 -40.35 10.03 -10.75
CA VAL A 16 -39.71 10.17 -9.45
C VAL A 16 -38.40 9.39 -9.53
N ASN A 17 -37.31 10.07 -9.86
CA ASN A 17 -35.97 9.54 -9.64
C ASN A 17 -35.77 9.45 -8.12
N CYS A 18 -36.08 8.28 -7.56
CA CYS A 18 -35.59 7.92 -6.24
C CYS A 18 -34.08 7.75 -6.39
N ALA A 19 -33.32 8.79 -6.05
CA ALA A 19 -31.89 8.66 -5.87
C ALA A 19 -31.67 7.72 -4.69
N VAL A 20 -31.50 6.43 -4.99
CA VAL A 20 -30.89 5.49 -4.06
C VAL A 20 -29.48 6.03 -3.86
N GLY A 21 -29.19 6.56 -2.67
CA GLY A 21 -27.82 6.95 -2.33
C GLY A 21 -26.92 5.75 -2.56
N GLU A 22 -25.77 5.95 -3.20
CA GLU A 22 -24.78 4.88 -3.30
C GLU A 22 -24.47 4.40 -1.89
N ASP A 23 -24.86 3.16 -1.57
CA ASP A 23 -24.42 2.50 -0.35
C ASP A 23 -22.90 2.61 -0.33
N GLN A 24 -22.35 3.16 0.74
CA GLN A 24 -20.90 3.29 0.93
C GLN A 24 -20.32 1.86 1.04
N VAL A 25 -19.96 1.28 -0.09
CA VAL A 25 -19.39 -0.07 -0.17
C VAL A 25 -17.94 0.01 0.26
N PHE A 26 -17.60 -0.65 1.36
CA PHE A 26 -16.21 -0.82 1.76
C PHE A 26 -15.43 -1.57 0.67
N ARG A 27 -14.28 -1.03 0.28
CA ARG A 27 -13.39 -1.61 -0.71
C ARG A 27 -12.00 -1.82 -0.15
N ALA A 28 -11.33 -2.85 -0.63
CA ALA A 28 -9.94 -3.10 -0.34
C ALA A 28 -9.20 -3.51 -1.60
N GLY A 29 -7.93 -3.15 -1.70
CA GLY A 29 -7.05 -3.58 -2.77
C GLY A 29 -5.69 -3.92 -2.19
N ALA A 30 -5.04 -4.92 -2.79
CA ALA A 30 -3.75 -5.41 -2.33
C ALA A 30 -2.76 -5.53 -3.49
N ALA A 31 -1.48 -5.34 -3.17
CA ALA A 31 -0.40 -5.56 -4.12
C ALA A 31 0.87 -6.04 -3.41
N LYS A 32 1.70 -6.74 -4.18
CA LYS A 32 3.01 -7.25 -3.78
C LYS A 32 4.00 -6.94 -4.88
N VAL A 33 5.00 -6.11 -4.58
CA VAL A 33 6.02 -5.65 -5.53
C VAL A 33 7.38 -6.18 -5.10
N ASP A 34 8.07 -6.84 -6.03
CA ASP A 34 9.44 -7.32 -5.83
C ASP A 34 10.39 -6.13 -5.64
N VAL A 35 11.21 -6.19 -4.60
CA VAL A 35 12.26 -5.19 -4.31
C VAL A 35 13.62 -5.84 -4.13
N THR A 36 13.80 -7.06 -4.61
CA THR A 36 15.09 -7.75 -4.59
C THR A 36 16.18 -6.90 -5.28
N PRO A 37 17.36 -6.71 -4.66
CA PRO A 37 18.42 -5.89 -5.25
C PRO A 37 18.83 -6.43 -6.62
N GLN A 38 18.94 -5.55 -7.61
CA GLN A 38 19.29 -5.93 -8.98
C GLN A 38 20.80 -6.02 -9.21
N ASP A 39 21.58 -5.28 -8.42
CA ASP A 39 23.04 -5.27 -8.49
C ASP A 39 23.65 -5.82 -7.20
N LEU A 40 24.61 -6.73 -7.35
CA LEU A 40 25.42 -7.28 -6.26
C LEU A 40 26.90 -6.92 -6.47
N PRO A 41 27.71 -6.86 -5.40
CA PRO A 41 27.33 -7.03 -4.00
C PRO A 41 26.52 -5.84 -3.46
N VAL A 42 25.75 -6.09 -2.39
CA VAL A 42 24.94 -5.07 -1.69
C VAL A 42 25.27 -5.07 -0.20
N ILE A 43 25.28 -3.89 0.44
CA ILE A 43 25.47 -3.79 1.90
C ILE A 43 24.19 -4.24 2.61
N VAL A 44 24.30 -5.01 3.68
CA VAL A 44 23.17 -5.54 4.46
C VAL A 44 23.21 -5.03 5.90
N ASN A 45 22.04 -4.66 6.43
CA ASN A 45 21.91 -4.12 7.78
C ASN A 45 21.61 -5.21 8.82
N GLY A 46 22.05 -5.03 10.07
CA GLY A 46 21.70 -5.92 11.21
C GLY A 46 22.85 -6.78 11.75
N GLY A 47 24.03 -6.75 11.11
CA GLY A 47 25.17 -7.58 11.50
C GLY A 47 26.04 -7.02 12.64
N MET A 48 25.77 -5.82 13.16
CA MET A 48 26.63 -5.04 14.09
C MET A 48 27.99 -4.61 13.52
N LEU A 49 28.48 -5.31 12.51
CA LEU A 49 29.57 -4.93 11.62
C LEU A 49 29.05 -4.92 10.18
N GLU A 50 29.63 -4.05 9.36
CA GLU A 50 29.27 -3.97 7.95
C GLU A 50 29.56 -5.28 7.24
N ARG A 51 28.57 -5.79 6.50
CA ARG A 51 28.72 -6.96 5.64
C ARG A 51 28.10 -6.70 4.29
N ARG A 52 28.62 -7.38 3.28
CA ARG A 52 28.08 -7.41 1.93
C ARG A 52 27.64 -8.82 1.60
N ILE A 53 26.61 -8.96 0.79
CA ILE A 53 26.19 -10.24 0.23
C ILE A 53 26.39 -10.22 -1.28
N GLU A 54 26.75 -11.37 -1.82
CA GLU A 54 26.99 -11.62 -3.26
C GLU A 54 25.93 -12.53 -3.88
N GLU A 55 25.03 -13.07 -3.04
CA GLU A 55 23.98 -14.00 -3.44
C GLU A 55 22.65 -13.62 -2.79
N ILE A 56 21.54 -13.92 -3.48
CA ILE A 56 20.17 -13.71 -3.00
C ILE A 56 19.60 -15.08 -2.63
N ASN A 57 19.21 -15.25 -1.37
CA ASN A 57 18.55 -16.48 -0.91
C ASN A 57 17.05 -16.46 -1.20
N ASP A 58 16.37 -15.37 -0.82
CA ASP A 58 14.93 -15.18 -0.99
C ASP A 58 14.62 -13.82 -1.62
N PRO A 59 13.57 -13.72 -2.45
CA PRO A 59 13.11 -12.44 -2.96
C PRO A 59 12.54 -11.57 -1.84
N LEU A 60 12.77 -10.26 -1.95
CA LEU A 60 12.27 -9.25 -1.02
C LEU A 60 11.05 -8.54 -1.60
N PHE A 61 10.12 -8.12 -0.76
CA PHE A 61 8.90 -7.48 -1.23
C PHE A 61 8.50 -6.24 -0.44
N VAL A 62 7.81 -5.34 -1.15
CA VAL A 62 6.86 -4.42 -0.55
C VAL A 62 5.45 -5.00 -0.72
N ARG A 63 4.69 -5.05 0.37
CA ARG A 63 3.29 -5.49 0.39
C ARG A 63 2.44 -4.31 0.85
N ALA A 64 1.44 -3.94 0.07
CA ALA A 64 0.53 -2.84 0.38
C ALA A 64 -0.92 -3.32 0.38
N VAL A 65 -1.68 -2.81 1.34
CA VAL A 65 -3.14 -2.88 1.35
C VAL A 65 -3.69 -1.46 1.39
N VAL A 66 -4.60 -1.15 0.48
CA VAL A 66 -5.37 0.10 0.46
C VAL A 66 -6.79 -0.22 0.88
N LEU A 67 -7.32 0.55 1.82
CA LEU A 67 -8.68 0.44 2.32
C LEU A 67 -9.44 1.72 2.00
N ASP A 68 -10.70 1.59 1.58
CA ASP A 68 -11.58 2.68 1.17
C ASP A 68 -12.97 2.44 1.77
N ASP A 69 -13.43 3.33 2.64
CA ASP A 69 -14.79 3.27 3.21
C ASP A 69 -15.82 4.07 2.39
N GLY A 70 -15.40 4.65 1.27
CA GLY A 70 -16.21 5.51 0.39
C GLY A 70 -16.01 7.02 0.64
N GLU A 71 -15.47 7.41 1.81
CA GLU A 71 -15.09 8.79 2.15
C GLU A 71 -13.58 8.94 2.34
N THR A 72 -12.96 7.97 2.99
CA THR A 72 -11.57 7.97 3.43
C THR A 72 -10.83 6.75 2.88
N LYS A 73 -9.67 7.05 2.30
CA LYS A 73 -8.71 6.04 1.82
C LYS A 73 -7.45 6.07 2.67
N ILE A 74 -6.99 4.89 3.07
CA ILE A 74 -5.72 4.71 3.79
C ILE A 74 -4.88 3.63 3.12
N ALA A 75 -3.56 3.70 3.29
CA ALA A 75 -2.63 2.67 2.84
C ALA A 75 -1.82 2.14 4.03
N ILE A 76 -1.73 0.81 4.15
CA ILE A 76 -0.86 0.12 5.11
C ILE A 76 0.16 -0.69 4.31
N VAL A 77 1.43 -0.45 4.59
CA VAL A 77 2.54 -0.99 3.79
C VAL A 77 3.58 -1.66 4.68
N LEU A 78 3.96 -2.88 4.29
CA LEU A 78 5.07 -3.63 4.88
C LEU A 78 6.20 -3.78 3.86
N VAL A 79 7.40 -3.42 4.29
CA VAL A 79 8.62 -3.46 3.47
C VAL A 79 9.60 -4.45 4.09
N ASP A 80 10.08 -5.41 3.29
CA ASP A 80 11.17 -6.30 3.70
C ASP A 80 12.49 -5.50 3.80
N SER A 81 12.74 -4.94 4.97
CA SER A 81 13.90 -4.10 5.30
C SER A 81 14.19 -4.13 6.81
N CYS A 82 15.41 -3.77 7.21
CA CYS A 82 15.79 -3.68 8.62
C CYS A 82 15.22 -2.40 9.25
N MET A 83 15.64 -1.25 8.73
CA MET A 83 15.30 0.09 9.21
C MET A 83 15.21 1.02 7.99
N MET A 84 14.35 2.03 8.05
CA MET A 84 14.18 3.03 6.99
C MET A 84 14.19 4.43 7.59
N PRO A 85 14.98 5.39 7.06
CA PRO A 85 14.97 6.75 7.54
C PRO A 85 13.65 7.45 7.18
N ARG A 86 13.29 8.47 7.97
CA ARG A 86 12.06 9.24 7.78
C ARG A 86 11.99 9.85 6.39
N GLU A 87 13.10 10.38 5.89
CA GLU A 87 13.19 11.09 4.62
C GLU A 87 12.87 10.17 3.43
N LEU A 88 13.34 8.92 3.49
CA LEU A 88 13.03 7.88 2.50
C LEU A 88 11.52 7.58 2.51
N LEU A 89 10.94 7.42 3.70
CA LEU A 89 9.51 7.17 3.87
C LEU A 89 8.66 8.34 3.37
N ASP A 90 9.05 9.58 3.70
CA ASP A 90 8.34 10.78 3.27
C ASP A 90 8.39 10.93 1.74
N ARG A 91 9.51 10.62 1.09
CA ARG A 91 9.62 10.56 -0.37
C ARG A 91 8.69 9.52 -0.97
N ALA A 92 8.64 8.30 -0.42
CA ALA A 92 7.74 7.26 -0.89
C ALA A 92 6.27 7.65 -0.77
N LYS A 93 5.89 8.28 0.36
CA LYS A 93 4.53 8.82 0.59
C LYS A 93 4.17 9.90 -0.41
N GLN A 94 5.08 10.83 -0.68
CA GLN A 94 4.86 11.89 -1.67
C GLN A 94 4.62 11.31 -3.06
N LEU A 95 5.48 10.40 -3.52
CA LEU A 95 5.32 9.72 -4.80
C LEU A 95 3.97 8.99 -4.89
N ALA A 96 3.60 8.23 -3.87
CA ALA A 96 2.31 7.52 -3.84
C ALA A 96 1.11 8.47 -3.90
N SER A 97 1.17 9.58 -3.16
CA SER A 97 0.09 10.59 -3.12
C SER A 97 -0.11 11.35 -4.44
N GLN A 98 0.88 11.34 -5.34
CA GLN A 98 0.75 11.92 -6.68
C GLN A 98 -0.03 11.02 -7.65
N THR A 99 -0.02 9.71 -7.39
CA THR A 99 -0.64 8.68 -8.25
C THR A 99 -1.90 8.08 -7.67
N THR A 100 -2.26 8.47 -6.44
CA THR A 100 -3.42 7.95 -5.71
C THR A 100 -4.16 9.10 -5.03
N GLU A 101 -5.42 8.89 -4.65
CA GLU A 101 -6.21 9.85 -3.88
C GLU A 101 -5.91 9.79 -2.37
N ILE A 102 -4.76 9.23 -1.98
CA ILE A 102 -4.38 9.00 -0.58
C ILE A 102 -3.40 10.08 -0.12
N PRO A 103 -3.79 10.98 0.80
CA PRO A 103 -2.86 11.98 1.34
C PRO A 103 -1.77 11.31 2.19
N THR A 104 -0.60 11.93 2.26
CA THR A 104 0.60 11.36 2.92
C THR A 104 0.40 11.02 4.41
N ASN A 105 -0.51 11.74 5.10
CA ASN A 105 -0.88 11.48 6.49
C ASN A 105 -1.80 10.27 6.69
N ARG A 106 -2.28 9.65 5.60
CA ARG A 106 -3.09 8.42 5.58
C ARG A 106 -2.31 7.21 5.05
N ILE A 107 -0.99 7.33 4.94
CA ILE A 107 -0.09 6.26 4.52
C ILE A 107 0.79 5.83 5.70
N LEU A 108 0.61 4.59 6.15
CA LEU A 108 1.44 3.94 7.16
C LEU A 108 2.40 2.97 6.47
N ILE A 109 3.71 3.13 6.72
CA ILE A 109 4.76 2.27 6.18
C ILE A 109 5.58 1.73 7.34
N SER A 110 5.80 0.41 7.36
CA SER A 110 6.62 -0.25 8.36
C SER A 110 7.61 -1.22 7.71
N ALA A 111 8.76 -1.39 8.35
CA ALA A 111 9.73 -2.43 8.02
C ALA A 111 9.38 -3.73 8.75
N THR A 112 9.71 -4.87 8.16
CA THR A 112 9.66 -6.17 8.86
C THR A 112 10.78 -6.37 9.87
N HIS A 113 11.77 -5.46 9.88
CA HIS A 113 12.99 -5.55 10.65
C HIS A 113 13.88 -6.76 10.26
N CYS A 114 14.01 -7.00 8.96
CA CYS A 114 14.84 -8.09 8.41
C CYS A 114 16.34 -7.73 8.43
N HIS A 115 17.16 -8.49 9.15
CA HIS A 115 18.63 -8.32 9.26
C HIS A 115 19.43 -8.93 8.10
N SER A 116 18.73 -9.34 7.05
CA SER A 116 19.29 -9.90 5.81
C SER A 116 18.90 -9.12 4.56
N ALA A 117 18.25 -7.96 4.71
CA ALA A 117 17.86 -7.08 3.62
C ALA A 117 18.89 -5.96 3.37
N PRO A 118 18.99 -5.44 2.14
CA PRO A 118 19.86 -4.31 1.83
C PRO A 118 19.68 -3.12 2.77
N SER A 119 20.80 -2.49 3.12
CA SER A 119 20.86 -1.35 4.03
C SER A 119 20.38 -0.08 3.35
N VAL A 120 19.31 0.53 3.87
CA VAL A 120 18.84 1.86 3.46
C VAL A 120 18.96 2.90 4.57
N PHE A 121 19.52 2.51 5.73
CA PHE A 121 19.72 3.39 6.86
C PHE A 121 21.07 3.14 7.51
N SER A 122 21.83 4.21 7.77
CA SER A 122 23.10 4.09 8.48
C SER A 122 22.84 3.77 9.95
N CYS A 123 22.87 2.48 10.29
CA CYS A 123 22.62 1.99 11.64
C CYS A 123 23.26 0.61 11.86
N LEU A 124 23.34 0.16 13.11
CA LEU A 124 23.82 -1.20 13.46
C LEU A 124 25.16 -1.58 12.82
N GLY A 125 26.08 -0.60 12.74
CA GLY A 125 27.43 -0.79 12.20
C GLY A 125 27.51 -0.95 10.68
N SER A 126 26.45 -0.62 9.93
CA SER A 126 26.43 -0.69 8.46
C SER A 126 26.18 0.67 7.83
N SER A 127 26.87 0.97 6.73
CA SER A 127 26.58 2.14 5.89
C SER A 127 25.31 1.93 5.05
N VAL A 128 24.82 3.01 4.43
CA VAL A 128 23.72 2.94 3.46
C VAL A 128 24.23 2.38 2.13
N ASP A 129 23.49 1.45 1.53
CA ASP A 129 23.65 1.12 0.11
C ASP A 129 22.91 2.15 -0.74
N VAL A 130 23.65 3.11 -1.29
CA VAL A 130 23.08 4.28 -1.98
C VAL A 130 22.26 3.91 -3.22
N ARG A 131 22.55 2.78 -3.87
CA ARG A 131 21.79 2.33 -5.05
C ARG A 131 20.42 1.82 -4.61
N TYR A 132 20.41 1.00 -3.57
CA TYR A 132 19.17 0.42 -3.07
C TYR A 132 18.29 1.46 -2.35
N GLU A 133 18.90 2.40 -1.62
CA GLU A 133 18.22 3.54 -1.01
C GLU A 133 17.48 4.39 -2.06
N ALA A 134 18.11 4.69 -3.20
CA ALA A 134 17.49 5.44 -4.28
C ALA A 134 16.37 4.67 -5.00
N PHE A 135 16.48 3.34 -5.06
CA PHE A 135 15.54 2.43 -5.72
C PHE A 135 14.23 2.24 -4.93
N LEU A 136 14.34 2.09 -3.60
CA LEU A 136 13.25 1.60 -2.76
C LEU A 136 12.00 2.52 -2.71
N PRO A 137 12.10 3.87 -2.61
CA PRO A 137 10.93 4.74 -2.54
C PRO A 137 9.95 4.58 -3.71
N GLY A 138 10.48 4.45 -4.93
CA GLY A 138 9.67 4.25 -6.12
C GLY A 138 8.91 2.94 -6.07
N ARG A 139 9.55 1.86 -5.60
CA ARG A 139 8.89 0.55 -5.46
C ARG A 139 7.81 0.55 -4.39
N ILE A 140 8.03 1.26 -3.28
CA ILE A 140 7.01 1.46 -2.25
C ILE A 140 5.79 2.18 -2.84
N ALA A 141 6.01 3.27 -3.57
CA ALA A 141 4.94 4.01 -4.23
C ALA A 141 4.19 3.14 -5.26
N THR A 142 4.91 2.37 -6.08
CA THR A 142 4.31 1.42 -7.04
C THR A 142 3.42 0.38 -6.34
N ALA A 143 3.83 -0.14 -5.19
CA ALA A 143 3.00 -1.10 -4.45
C ALA A 143 1.69 -0.45 -3.97
N ILE A 144 1.76 0.78 -3.47
CA ILE A 144 0.56 1.53 -3.05
C ILE A 144 -0.34 1.82 -4.26
N GLU A 145 0.23 2.26 -5.37
CA GLU A 145 -0.50 2.54 -6.61
C GLU A 145 -1.21 1.30 -7.17
N GLN A 146 -0.52 0.15 -7.19
CA GLN A 146 -1.12 -1.11 -7.63
C GLN A 146 -2.23 -1.57 -6.70
N ALA A 147 -2.02 -1.48 -5.37
CA ALA A 147 -3.05 -1.81 -4.40
C ALA A 147 -4.28 -0.89 -4.55
N TYR A 148 -4.06 0.40 -4.80
CA TYR A 148 -5.13 1.37 -5.09
C TYR A 148 -5.91 1.02 -6.35
N LYS A 149 -5.23 0.65 -7.45
CA LYS A 149 -5.87 0.22 -8.71
C LYS A 149 -6.65 -1.08 -8.58
N ASN A 150 -6.28 -1.93 -7.61
CA ASN A 150 -6.92 -3.20 -7.31
C ASN A 150 -8.09 -3.08 -6.31
N LEU A 151 -8.59 -1.88 -6.02
CA LEU A 151 -9.72 -1.70 -5.09
C LEU A 151 -10.98 -2.41 -5.60
N GLU A 152 -11.50 -3.34 -4.81
CA GLU A 152 -12.73 -4.07 -5.08
C GLU A 152 -13.60 -4.15 -3.81
N PRO A 153 -14.93 -4.36 -3.92
CA PRO A 153 -15.80 -4.56 -2.76
C PRO A 153 -15.25 -5.63 -1.81
N ALA A 154 -15.13 -5.30 -0.53
CA ALA A 154 -14.48 -6.15 0.44
C ALA A 154 -15.23 -6.20 1.78
N ARG A 155 -14.80 -7.11 2.65
CA ARG A 155 -15.22 -7.18 4.05
C ARG A 155 -13.97 -7.22 4.92
N ILE A 156 -14.03 -6.61 6.10
CA ILE A 156 -12.96 -6.64 7.08
C ILE A 156 -13.39 -7.46 8.31
N GLY A 157 -12.45 -8.21 8.87
CA GLY A 157 -12.61 -8.96 10.10
C GLY A 157 -11.30 -9.00 10.86
N TRP A 158 -11.36 -9.28 12.16
CA TRP A 158 -10.17 -9.42 13.00
C TRP A 158 -10.32 -10.60 13.95
N ALA A 159 -9.19 -11.18 14.32
CA ALA A 159 -9.08 -12.24 15.31
C ALA A 159 -7.78 -12.06 16.10
N MET A 160 -7.73 -12.66 17.28
CA MET A 160 -6.55 -12.62 18.15
C MET A 160 -6.25 -14.03 18.64
N GLY A 161 -4.96 -14.36 18.69
CA GLY A 161 -4.44 -15.64 19.20
C GLY A 161 -3.23 -15.43 20.09
N ARG A 162 -2.82 -16.50 20.77
CA ARG A 162 -1.64 -16.52 21.64
C ARG A 162 -0.57 -17.41 21.02
N ASP A 163 0.66 -16.91 20.98
CA ASP A 163 1.83 -17.65 20.46
C ASP A 163 2.95 -17.63 21.49
N ASP A 164 2.96 -18.63 22.38
CA ASP A 164 3.95 -18.72 23.45
C ASP A 164 5.34 -19.19 22.98
N LEU A 165 5.46 -19.69 21.74
CA LEU A 165 6.71 -20.24 21.20
C LEU A 165 7.63 -19.15 20.67
N HIS A 166 7.08 -18.15 19.98
CA HIS A 166 7.88 -17.15 19.26
C HIS A 166 8.06 -15.81 19.99
N VAL A 167 7.38 -15.60 21.13
CA VAL A 167 7.50 -14.37 21.97
C VAL A 167 8.29 -14.58 23.26
N ALA A 168 9.14 -15.62 23.32
CA ALA A 168 9.84 -16.02 24.55
C ALA A 168 10.94 -15.07 25.03
N THR A 169 11.41 -14.13 24.19
CA THR A 169 12.54 -13.23 24.47
C THR A 169 12.19 -12.00 25.33
N ARG A 170 10.95 -11.90 25.83
CA ARG A 170 10.49 -10.83 26.73
C ARG A 170 9.95 -11.36 28.06
N ARG A 171 10.49 -12.49 28.53
CA ARG A 171 10.18 -13.08 29.85
C ARG A 171 11.20 -12.67 30.89
#